data_AF-A0A6A6FB73-F1
#
_entry.id   AF-A0A6A6FB73-F1
#
_cell.length_a   1.000
_cell.length_b   1.000
_cell.length_c   1.000
_cell.angle_alpha   90.00
_cell.angle_beta   90.00
_cell.angle_gamma   90.00
#
_symmetry.space_group_name_H-M   'P 1'
#
loop_
_entity.id
_entity.type
_entity.pdbx_description
1 polymer ?
#
loop_
_entity_poly.entity_id
_entity_poly.type
_entity_poly.pdbx_seq_one_letter_code
_entity_poly.pdbx_strand_id
1 'polypeptide(L)'
;MSSARPGEKVVHQDYIARIRYSNALPPPPNPPKLLDIPGTGLSSGQYTSAGYSSRLARDQPLNIEADAELGMPIDLIGIPGIFEGKEEAISARPNAREQLHPADRALLKPLHQLGKANAAQGAVSFLRRTEYSSSQQAQHFSSSTSKDLVKLRNDNKRRKPSLNKDDPINIMRHIVKGFDIAYPQDAYKGEDSTENLRGAQVVDAELKAWSHPKHPSNPDLKLLDSYPILPDPDAIPSVGFYMVMKYQSNPSDIRDKYDERLDTALMRPVADERAEEEYQEKLKDWQESNSSKPEPIREYDYDYYLPADVEAVHRIKRRLDVNDPEKDDDTHYTDDNGEGVRCFKYKRIRTYETSAQNGDRHNLYNSSLALALHDAGAGAHVRLAKGAYFYPIVQRTYLRSKRNTQASQPQYAAESKIDELNVVIGDARVEAVAEE
;
A
#
# COMPACT_ATOMS: atom_id res chain seq x y z
N MET A 1 51.75 106.90 19.58
CA MET A 1 52.62 105.74 19.83
C MET A 1 52.38 105.29 21.27
N SER A 2 51.47 104.34 21.49
CA SER A 2 51.15 103.80 22.81
C SER A 2 51.51 102.32 22.85
N SER A 3 52.24 101.95 23.90
CA SER A 3 52.96 100.71 24.11
C SER A 3 52.04 99.51 24.40
N ALA A 4 52.39 98.37 23.81
CA ALA A 4 51.81 97.07 24.14
C ALA A 4 52.26 96.62 25.55
N ARG A 5 51.31 96.23 26.39
CA ARG A 5 51.57 95.58 27.69
C ARG A 5 51.67 94.06 27.50
N PRO A 6 52.70 93.38 28.04
CA PRO A 6 52.83 91.94 27.97
C PRO A 6 52.14 91.23 29.15
N GLY A 7 51.42 90.14 28.86
CA GLY A 7 51.21 89.04 29.81
C GLY A 7 49.89 89.02 30.60
N GLU A 8 48.74 89.00 29.92
CA GLU A 8 47.47 88.57 30.54
C GLU A 8 47.47 87.04 30.67
N LYS A 9 47.49 86.53 31.91
CA LYS A 9 47.48 85.08 32.18
C LYS A 9 46.10 84.50 31.84
N VAL A 10 46.01 83.75 30.74
CA VAL A 10 44.84 82.94 30.39
C VAL A 10 44.59 81.92 31.52
N VAL A 11 43.42 82.01 32.17
CA VAL A 11 43.02 81.05 33.20
C VAL A 11 42.34 79.87 32.51
N HIS A 12 43.04 78.74 32.37
CA HIS A 12 42.48 77.50 31.88
C HIS A 12 41.63 76.85 33.00
N GLN A 13 40.32 77.09 33.00
CA GLN A 13 39.38 76.33 33.83
C GLN A 13 38.89 75.12 33.02
N ASP A 14 39.31 73.93 33.43
CA ASP A 14 38.87 72.66 32.85
C ASP A 14 38.18 71.80 33.93
N TYR A 15 37.28 70.90 33.54
CA TYR A 15 36.47 70.15 34.49
C TYR A 15 37.33 69.15 35.30
N ILE A 16 37.50 69.40 36.60
CA ILE A 16 38.33 68.54 37.47
C ILE A 16 37.53 67.32 37.90
N ALA A 17 37.65 66.23 37.13
CA ALA A 17 37.17 64.91 37.51
C ALA A 17 38.32 64.02 37.98
N ARG A 18 38.14 63.32 39.10
CA ARG A 18 39.14 62.39 39.64
C ARG A 18 39.13 61.10 38.82
N ILE A 19 40.02 60.99 37.83
CA ILE A 19 40.15 59.77 37.03
C ILE A 19 40.98 58.74 37.82
N ARG A 20 40.35 57.60 38.15
CA ARG A 20 40.99 56.45 38.80
C ARG A 20 40.69 55.18 38.02
N TYR A 21 41.73 54.43 37.69
CA TYR A 21 41.59 53.08 37.13
C TYR A 21 41.39 52.09 38.27
N SER A 22 40.33 51.30 38.21
CA SER A 22 40.05 50.24 39.18
C SER A 22 40.07 48.89 38.47
N ASN A 23 40.79 47.92 39.03
CA ASN A 23 40.79 46.52 38.58
C ASN A 23 40.22 45.66 39.71
N ALA A 24 38.92 45.80 39.98
CA ALA A 24 38.24 44.99 40.98
C ALA A 24 38.16 43.55 40.48
N LEU A 25 38.83 42.63 41.18
CA LEU A 25 38.78 41.20 40.86
C LEU A 25 37.37 40.66 41.13
N PRO A 26 36.89 39.72 40.30
CA PRO A 26 35.63 39.04 40.58
C PRO A 26 35.74 38.22 41.87
N PRO A 27 34.62 38.03 42.60
CA PRO A 27 34.60 37.13 43.74
C PRO A 27 34.92 35.69 43.31
N PRO A 28 35.45 34.84 44.23
CA PRO A 28 35.79 33.46 43.90
C PRO A 28 34.56 32.68 43.40
N PRO A 29 34.67 31.93 42.29
CA PRO A 29 33.50 31.36 41.59
C PRO A 29 32.90 30.11 42.24
N ASN A 30 33.52 29.56 43.29
CA ASN A 30 33.07 28.37 44.04
C ASN A 30 32.35 27.31 43.18
N PRO A 31 33.02 26.73 42.17
CA PRO A 31 32.40 25.72 41.33
C PRO A 31 32.03 24.47 42.15
N PRO A 32 31.07 23.67 41.68
CA PRO A 32 30.72 22.41 42.33
C PRO A 32 31.94 21.49 42.41
N LYS A 33 32.12 20.83 43.57
CA LYS A 33 33.20 19.86 43.77
C LYS A 33 32.85 18.55 43.08
N LEU A 34 33.72 18.09 42.18
CA LEU A 34 33.61 16.75 41.64
C LEU A 34 33.99 15.74 42.73
N LEU A 35 33.22 14.65 42.80
CA LEU A 35 33.48 13.54 43.70
C LEU A 35 34.21 12.43 42.94
N ASP A 36 35.14 11.77 43.61
CA ASP A 36 35.80 10.59 43.04
C ASP A 36 34.81 9.42 43.01
N ILE A 37 34.52 8.95 41.80
CA ILE A 37 33.67 7.78 41.60
C ILE A 37 34.52 6.53 41.85
N PRO A 38 34.11 5.63 42.77
CA PRO A 38 34.89 4.44 43.08
C PRO A 38 34.95 3.50 41.86
N GLY A 39 36.14 3.33 41.30
CA GLY A 39 36.43 2.40 40.21
C GLY A 39 37.13 1.15 40.71
N THR A 40 36.89 0.01 40.05
CA THR A 40 37.64 -1.23 40.26
C THR A 40 39.02 -1.09 39.62
N GLY A 41 39.99 -0.59 40.38
CA GLY A 41 41.38 -0.50 39.94
C GLY A 41 42.07 -1.86 39.81
N LEU A 42 43.35 -1.87 39.43
CA LEU A 42 44.16 -3.09 39.32
C LEU A 42 44.29 -3.85 40.65
N SER A 43 44.18 -3.15 41.78
CA SER A 43 44.18 -3.73 43.14
C SER A 43 42.90 -4.52 43.45
N SER A 44 41.82 -4.33 42.68
CA SER A 44 40.55 -5.04 42.85
C SER A 44 40.62 -6.53 42.48
N GLY A 45 41.75 -7.01 41.94
CA GLY A 45 41.96 -8.42 41.61
C GLY A 45 41.24 -8.91 40.34
N GLN A 46 40.25 -8.18 39.84
CA GLN A 46 39.45 -8.58 38.68
C GLN A 46 40.31 -8.75 37.42
N TYR A 47 41.21 -7.80 37.16
CA TYR A 47 42.11 -7.80 36.00
C TYR A 47 43.35 -8.68 36.17
N THR A 48 43.73 -9.01 37.41
CA THR A 48 44.89 -9.87 37.72
C THR A 48 44.50 -11.32 37.98
N SER A 49 43.19 -11.63 37.99
CA SER A 49 42.69 -12.99 38.15
C SER A 49 43.01 -13.87 36.94
N ALA A 50 43.31 -15.15 37.18
CA ALA A 50 43.49 -16.13 36.11
C ALA A 50 42.22 -16.33 35.25
N GLY A 51 41.04 -16.01 35.80
CA GLY A 51 39.79 -16.01 35.05
C GLY A 51 39.77 -14.98 33.92
N TYR A 52 40.40 -13.82 34.13
CA TYR A 52 40.48 -12.75 33.13
C TYR A 52 41.28 -13.17 31.88
N SER A 53 42.32 -14.00 32.05
CA SER A 53 43.14 -14.53 30.95
C SER A 53 42.59 -15.82 30.33
N SER A 54 41.50 -16.39 30.85
CA SER A 54 40.94 -17.67 30.37
C SER A 54 40.53 -17.64 28.90
N ARG A 55 39.99 -16.51 28.43
CA ARG A 55 39.63 -16.32 27.02
C ARG A 55 40.87 -16.37 26.12
N LEU A 56 41.94 -15.67 26.53
CA LEU A 56 43.21 -15.68 25.81
C LEU A 56 43.80 -17.09 25.73
N ALA A 57 43.72 -17.86 26.83
CA ALA A 57 44.21 -19.23 26.86
C ALA A 57 43.42 -20.16 25.91
N ARG A 58 42.10 -19.95 25.76
CA ARG A 58 41.26 -20.74 24.84
C ARG A 58 41.47 -20.39 23.37
N ASP A 59 41.87 -19.16 23.09
CA ASP A 59 42.16 -18.70 21.72
C ASP A 59 43.55 -19.16 21.23
N GLN A 60 44.40 -19.72 22.11
CA GLN A 60 45.67 -20.31 21.69
C GLN A 60 45.42 -21.56 20.84
N PRO A 61 46.02 -21.66 19.64
CA PRO A 61 45.94 -22.87 18.83
C PRO A 61 46.42 -24.09 19.62
N LEU A 62 45.60 -25.14 19.62
CA LEU A 62 45.97 -26.38 20.29
C LEU A 62 47.11 -27.05 19.55
N ASN A 63 48.08 -27.56 20.30
CA ASN A 63 49.10 -28.43 19.74
C ASN A 63 48.43 -29.74 19.29
N ILE A 64 48.62 -30.10 18.03
CA ILE A 64 48.14 -31.35 17.44
C ILE A 64 49.24 -32.41 17.34
N GLU A 65 50.47 -32.07 17.72
CA GLU A 65 51.59 -33.01 17.83
C GLU A 65 51.40 -33.90 19.07
N ALA A 66 50.94 -35.13 18.84
CA ALA A 66 50.66 -36.09 19.90
C ALA A 66 51.94 -36.73 20.47
N ASP A 67 52.83 -37.15 19.58
CA ASP A 67 54.13 -37.75 19.88
C ASP A 67 55.13 -37.37 18.76
N ALA A 68 56.37 -37.87 18.87
CA ALA A 68 57.42 -37.61 17.88
C ALA A 68 57.11 -38.14 16.46
N GLU A 69 56.14 -39.05 16.31
CA GLU A 69 55.75 -39.67 15.04
C GLU A 69 54.31 -39.26 14.63
N LEU A 70 53.78 -38.18 15.21
CA LEU A 70 52.44 -37.64 14.96
C LEU A 70 51.30 -38.68 15.09
N GLY A 71 51.44 -39.61 16.02
CA GLY A 71 50.48 -40.70 16.28
C GLY A 71 50.49 -41.82 15.24
N MET A 72 51.48 -41.86 14.34
CA MET A 72 51.68 -42.92 13.36
C MET A 72 52.99 -43.67 13.64
N PRO A 73 52.99 -44.64 14.57
CA PRO A 73 54.21 -45.31 14.98
C PRO A 73 54.83 -46.12 13.83
N ILE A 74 56.08 -45.83 13.46
CA ILE A 74 56.83 -46.54 12.41
C ILE A 74 57.60 -47.69 13.06
N ASP A 75 56.91 -48.79 13.33
CA ASP A 75 57.50 -50.02 13.86
C ASP A 75 57.45 -51.15 12.82
N LEU A 76 58.59 -51.83 12.63
CA LEU A 76 58.72 -52.98 11.74
C LEU A 76 58.46 -54.31 12.46
N ILE A 77 58.41 -54.31 13.79
CA ILE A 77 58.19 -55.50 14.62
C ILE A 77 56.76 -56.02 14.37
N GLY A 78 56.64 -57.29 13.98
CA GLY A 78 55.35 -57.94 13.71
C GLY A 78 54.90 -57.92 12.25
N ILE A 79 55.62 -57.23 11.36
CA ILE A 79 55.36 -57.29 9.91
C ILE A 79 55.95 -58.59 9.34
N PRO A 80 55.15 -59.46 8.69
CA PRO A 80 55.65 -60.73 8.17
C PRO A 80 56.76 -60.56 7.13
N GLY A 81 57.89 -61.27 7.29
CA GLY A 81 58.95 -61.37 6.29
C GLY A 81 59.92 -60.19 6.17
N ILE A 82 59.71 -59.10 6.92
CA ILE A 82 60.53 -57.88 6.79
C ILE A 82 61.99 -58.10 7.18
N PHE A 83 62.24 -58.83 8.28
CA PHE A 83 63.59 -59.16 8.74
C PHE A 83 64.28 -60.25 7.88
N GLU A 84 63.53 -60.91 6.99
CA GLU A 84 64.03 -61.90 6.03
C GLU A 84 64.34 -61.29 4.65
N GLY A 85 64.18 -59.97 4.50
CA GLY A 85 64.41 -59.24 3.24
C GLY A 85 63.22 -59.22 2.28
N LYS A 86 62.02 -59.63 2.72
CA LYS A 86 60.78 -59.54 1.94
C LYS A 86 59.97 -58.32 2.37
N GLU A 87 60.02 -57.27 1.56
CA GLU A 87 59.35 -55.98 1.84
C GLU A 87 57.91 -55.88 1.28
N GLU A 88 57.34 -56.99 0.80
CA GLU A 88 56.04 -57.00 0.12
C GLU A 88 54.89 -56.45 1.00
N ALA A 89 54.95 -56.67 2.31
CA ALA A 89 53.92 -56.25 3.26
C ALA A 89 53.80 -54.72 3.42
N ILE A 90 54.90 -53.99 3.23
CA ILE A 90 54.94 -52.51 3.31
C ILE A 90 54.92 -51.84 1.93
N SER A 91 55.05 -52.63 0.86
CA SER A 91 55.06 -52.12 -0.50
C SER A 91 53.66 -51.73 -0.98
N ALA A 92 53.58 -50.69 -1.80
CA ALA A 92 52.31 -50.22 -2.36
C ALA A 92 51.71 -51.29 -3.28
N ARG A 93 50.45 -51.65 -3.03
CA ARG A 93 49.73 -52.60 -3.89
C ARG A 93 49.50 -51.98 -5.28
N PRO A 94 49.69 -52.73 -6.38
CA PRO A 94 49.57 -52.21 -7.74
C PRO A 94 48.15 -51.67 -8.08
N ASN A 95 47.10 -52.23 -7.48
CA ASN A 95 45.70 -51.86 -7.77
C ASN A 95 45.05 -50.98 -6.67
N ALA A 96 45.84 -50.40 -5.75
CA ALA A 96 45.31 -49.66 -4.60
C ALA A 96 44.40 -48.48 -4.98
N ARG A 97 44.61 -47.90 -6.17
CA ARG A 97 43.87 -46.73 -6.65
C ARG A 97 42.44 -47.04 -7.10
N GLU A 98 42.18 -48.27 -7.52
CA GLU A 98 40.87 -48.72 -8.03
C GLU A 98 39.93 -49.13 -6.91
N GLN A 99 40.47 -49.53 -5.76
CA GLN A 99 39.75 -49.99 -4.57
C GLN A 99 39.65 -48.91 -3.48
N LEU A 100 39.49 -47.65 -3.87
CA LEU A 100 39.40 -46.55 -2.90
C LEU A 100 38.00 -46.47 -2.29
N HIS A 101 37.91 -46.44 -0.96
CA HIS A 101 36.64 -46.23 -0.28
C HIS A 101 36.13 -44.79 -0.52
N PRO A 102 34.81 -44.55 -0.68
CA PRO A 102 34.27 -43.20 -0.92
C PRO A 102 34.64 -42.17 0.16
N ALA A 103 34.81 -42.58 1.41
CA ALA A 103 35.24 -41.68 2.50
C ALA A 103 36.68 -41.16 2.30
N ASP A 104 37.58 -41.99 1.75
CA ASP A 104 38.99 -41.65 1.56
C ASP A 104 39.19 -40.75 0.34
N ARG A 105 38.25 -40.76 -0.60
CA ARG A 105 38.26 -39.87 -1.78
C ARG A 105 38.31 -38.39 -1.39
N ALA A 106 37.73 -38.01 -0.25
CA ALA A 106 37.77 -36.64 0.24
C ALA A 106 39.16 -36.24 0.77
N LEU A 107 39.90 -37.18 1.36
CA LEU A 107 41.23 -36.96 1.95
C LEU A 107 42.33 -36.82 0.88
N LEU A 108 42.13 -37.43 -0.29
CA LEU A 108 43.05 -37.34 -1.44
C LEU A 108 42.90 -36.04 -2.25
N LYS A 109 42.04 -35.09 -1.84
CA LYS A 109 41.88 -33.82 -2.53
C LYS A 109 43.19 -33.02 -2.43
N PRO A 110 43.76 -32.58 -3.55
CA PRO A 110 44.97 -31.76 -3.52
C PRO A 110 44.66 -30.37 -2.93
N LEU A 111 45.67 -29.72 -2.35
CA LEU A 111 45.52 -28.46 -1.62
C LEU A 111 44.81 -27.35 -2.42
N HIS A 112 45.00 -27.29 -3.74
CA HIS A 112 44.33 -26.30 -4.60
C HIS A 112 42.81 -26.49 -4.72
N GLN A 113 42.30 -27.69 -4.45
CA GLN A 113 40.87 -27.98 -4.40
C GLN A 113 40.27 -27.76 -3.00
N LEU A 114 41.11 -27.67 -1.98
CA LEU A 114 40.76 -27.24 -0.63
C LEU A 114 40.65 -25.71 -0.59
N GLY A 115 39.75 -25.18 -1.40
CA GLY A 115 39.42 -23.75 -1.48
C GLY A 115 37.94 -23.52 -1.20
N LYS A 116 37.58 -22.29 -0.83
CA LYS A 116 36.18 -21.90 -0.67
C LYS A 116 35.46 -22.07 -2.01
N ALA A 117 34.26 -22.66 -1.98
CA ALA A 117 33.38 -22.71 -3.15
C ALA A 117 33.21 -21.29 -3.72
N ASN A 118 33.22 -21.17 -5.06
CA ASN A 118 33.07 -19.90 -5.77
C ASN A 118 31.97 -19.04 -5.16
N ALA A 119 32.34 -17.92 -4.52
CA ALA A 119 31.42 -16.95 -3.94
C ALA A 119 30.56 -16.21 -4.99
N ALA A 120 30.74 -16.54 -6.27
CA ALA A 120 30.02 -15.95 -7.41
C ALA A 120 28.50 -16.26 -7.43
N GLN A 121 28.03 -17.19 -6.60
CA GLN A 121 26.61 -17.56 -6.49
C GLN A 121 25.97 -17.05 -5.19
N GLY A 122 26.71 -16.30 -4.36
CA GLY A 122 26.12 -15.66 -3.18
C GLY A 122 25.12 -14.61 -3.62
N ALA A 123 23.83 -14.85 -3.38
CA ALA A 123 22.78 -13.86 -3.60
C ALA A 123 22.93 -12.74 -2.57
N VAL A 124 23.65 -11.70 -2.94
CA VAL A 124 23.85 -10.51 -2.12
C VAL A 124 22.72 -9.52 -2.43
N SER A 125 21.89 -9.19 -1.44
CA SER A 125 20.66 -8.38 -1.62
C SER A 125 20.91 -6.97 -2.16
N PHE A 126 22.10 -6.42 -1.95
CA PHE A 126 22.48 -5.09 -2.46
C PHE A 126 23.08 -5.12 -3.87
N LEU A 127 23.52 -6.28 -4.36
CA LEU A 127 24.21 -6.38 -5.65
C LEU A 127 23.20 -6.77 -6.74
N ARG A 128 22.66 -5.77 -7.44
CA ARG A 128 21.78 -6.00 -8.59
C ARG A 128 22.61 -6.43 -9.81
N ARG A 129 22.02 -7.28 -10.66
CA ARG A 129 22.59 -7.63 -11.96
C ARG A 129 22.62 -6.39 -12.85
N THR A 130 23.68 -6.23 -13.62
CA THR A 130 23.79 -5.15 -14.61
C THR A 130 22.77 -5.35 -15.72
N GLU A 131 21.95 -4.34 -15.99
CA GLU A 131 21.17 -4.29 -17.23
C GLU A 131 22.10 -3.90 -18.39
N TYR A 132 22.02 -4.63 -19.49
CA TYR A 132 22.63 -4.22 -20.75
C TYR A 132 21.57 -3.43 -21.52
N SER A 133 21.96 -2.29 -22.10
CA SER A 133 21.08 -1.45 -22.91
C SER A 133 20.56 -2.22 -24.14
N SER A 134 19.51 -3.01 -23.95
CA SER A 134 18.74 -3.59 -25.05
C SER A 134 17.86 -2.51 -25.63
N SER A 135 17.97 -2.27 -26.93
CA SER A 135 17.18 -1.31 -27.71
C SER A 135 15.71 -1.74 -27.86
N GLN A 136 15.02 -1.94 -26.74
CA GLN A 136 13.58 -2.15 -26.65
C GLN A 136 13.01 -1.25 -25.56
N GLN A 137 13.29 0.04 -25.65
CA GLN A 137 12.27 1.00 -25.25
C GLN A 137 11.14 0.86 -26.27
N ALA A 138 9.89 0.78 -25.78
CA ALA A 138 8.68 0.74 -26.58
C ALA A 138 8.55 2.04 -27.40
N GLN A 139 9.27 2.09 -28.51
CA GLN A 139 9.16 3.10 -29.53
C GLN A 139 8.16 2.56 -30.55
N HIS A 140 6.88 2.89 -30.34
CA HIS A 140 5.87 2.79 -31.39
C HIS A 140 6.15 3.90 -32.43
N PHE A 141 7.29 3.80 -33.13
CA PHE A 141 7.46 4.51 -34.39
C PHE A 141 6.74 3.70 -35.45
N SER A 142 5.51 4.09 -35.77
CA SER A 142 4.92 3.76 -37.06
C SER A 142 5.78 4.44 -38.13
N SER A 143 6.83 3.75 -38.59
CA SER A 143 7.65 4.18 -39.70
C SER A 143 6.78 4.15 -40.96
N SER A 144 6.27 5.32 -41.34
CA SER A 144 5.65 5.54 -42.64
C SER A 144 6.74 5.47 -43.72
N THR A 145 7.20 4.26 -44.04
CA THR A 145 7.98 4.04 -45.26
C THR A 145 7.03 3.97 -46.44
N SER A 146 7.40 4.66 -47.52
CA SER A 146 6.65 4.75 -48.78
C SER A 146 6.31 3.40 -49.42
N LYS A 147 6.94 2.30 -49.01
CA LYS A 147 6.57 0.93 -49.42
C LYS A 147 5.27 0.41 -48.79
N ASP A 148 4.88 0.86 -47.60
CA ASP A 148 3.62 0.43 -46.95
C ASP A 148 2.41 1.23 -47.47
N LEU A 149 2.62 2.48 -47.88
CA LEU A 149 1.61 3.28 -48.60
C LEU A 149 1.24 2.69 -49.97
N VAL A 150 2.17 1.99 -50.63
CA VAL A 150 1.91 1.35 -51.93
C VAL A 150 1.11 0.04 -51.77
N LYS A 151 1.25 -0.68 -50.65
CA LYS A 151 0.41 -1.85 -50.34
C LYS A 151 -1.01 -1.46 -49.93
N LEU A 152 -1.19 -0.34 -49.23
CA LEU A 152 -2.51 0.22 -48.90
C LEU A 152 -3.27 0.74 -50.13
N ARG A 153 -2.57 1.16 -51.20
CA ARG A 153 -3.18 1.72 -52.40
C ARG A 153 -3.67 0.67 -53.41
N ASN A 154 -3.19 -0.57 -53.34
CA ASN A 154 -3.54 -1.63 -54.31
C ASN A 154 -4.54 -2.68 -53.80
N ASP A 155 -5.11 -2.50 -52.61
CA ASP A 155 -6.21 -3.34 -52.12
C ASP A 155 -7.58 -2.82 -52.57
N ASN A 156 -7.89 -3.02 -53.86
CA ASN A 156 -9.17 -2.63 -54.48
C ASN A 156 -10.41 -3.40 -53.95
N LYS A 157 -10.28 -4.20 -52.88
CA LYS A 157 -11.39 -4.93 -52.24
C LYS A 157 -11.97 -4.24 -50.99
N ARG A 158 -11.49 -3.05 -50.60
CA ARG A 158 -11.93 -2.35 -49.38
C ARG A 158 -12.70 -1.04 -49.61
N ARG A 159 -13.31 -0.85 -50.77
CA ARG A 159 -14.34 0.19 -50.95
C ARG A 159 -15.73 -0.43 -50.90
N LYS A 160 -16.08 -0.98 -49.74
CA LYS A 160 -17.50 -0.92 -49.31
C LYS A 160 -17.70 0.50 -48.78
N PRO A 161 -18.85 1.16 -49.04
CA PRO A 161 -19.14 2.44 -48.39
C PRO A 161 -19.01 2.20 -46.89
N SER A 162 -18.02 2.82 -46.25
CA SER A 162 -17.94 2.81 -44.80
C SER A 162 -19.18 3.55 -44.33
N LEU A 163 -20.17 2.81 -43.82
CA LEU A 163 -21.18 3.37 -42.93
C LEU A 163 -20.44 4.30 -41.96
N ASN A 164 -20.95 5.52 -41.77
CA ASN A 164 -20.30 6.49 -40.90
C ASN A 164 -20.02 5.80 -39.56
N LYS A 165 -18.75 5.77 -39.19
CA LYS A 165 -18.31 5.01 -38.01
C LYS A 165 -18.97 5.53 -36.73
N ASP A 166 -19.37 6.80 -36.76
CA ASP A 166 -19.99 7.53 -35.67
C ASP A 166 -21.53 7.56 -35.76
N ASP A 167 -22.13 6.86 -36.74
CA ASP A 167 -23.60 6.71 -36.78
C ASP A 167 -24.07 5.93 -35.53
N PRO A 168 -25.04 6.44 -34.75
CA PRO A 168 -25.52 5.79 -33.54
C PRO A 168 -25.97 4.34 -33.76
N ILE A 169 -26.65 4.07 -34.87
CA ILE A 169 -27.11 2.73 -35.25
C ILE A 169 -25.91 1.80 -35.52
N ASN A 170 -24.86 2.32 -36.16
CA ASN A 170 -23.66 1.53 -36.43
C ASN A 170 -22.92 1.20 -35.12
N ILE A 171 -22.82 2.17 -34.21
CA ILE A 171 -22.27 1.97 -32.86
C ILE A 171 -23.08 0.88 -32.12
N MET A 172 -24.42 1.00 -32.09
CA MET A 172 -25.29 0.01 -31.45
C MET A 172 -25.10 -1.40 -32.04
N ARG A 173 -25.04 -1.55 -33.37
CA ARG A 173 -24.79 -2.85 -34.01
C ARG A 173 -23.43 -3.44 -33.63
N HIS A 174 -22.40 -2.61 -33.48
CA HIS A 174 -21.08 -3.06 -33.03
C HIS A 174 -21.03 -3.40 -31.54
N ILE A 175 -21.83 -2.74 -30.69
CA ILE A 175 -22.02 -3.11 -29.29
C ILE A 175 -22.70 -4.48 -29.21
N VAL A 176 -23.83 -4.67 -29.91
CA VAL A 176 -24.56 -5.95 -29.95
C VAL A 176 -23.66 -7.07 -30.47
N LYS A 177 -22.85 -6.82 -31.50
CA LYS A 177 -21.85 -7.78 -31.99
C LYS A 177 -20.90 -8.27 -30.89
N GLY A 178 -20.50 -7.42 -29.95
CA GLY A 178 -19.66 -7.82 -28.81
C GLY A 178 -20.39 -8.82 -27.89
N PHE A 179 -21.67 -8.57 -27.62
CA PHE A 179 -22.52 -9.49 -26.85
C PHE A 179 -22.77 -10.80 -27.59
N ASP A 180 -23.04 -10.75 -28.90
CA ASP A 180 -23.24 -11.94 -29.75
C ASP A 180 -21.99 -12.83 -29.81
N ILE A 181 -20.79 -12.24 -29.81
CA ILE A 181 -19.52 -13.00 -29.76
C ILE A 181 -19.36 -13.70 -28.40
N ALA A 182 -19.70 -13.02 -27.31
CA ALA A 182 -19.59 -13.57 -25.96
C ALA A 182 -20.64 -14.66 -25.69
N TYR A 183 -21.89 -14.43 -26.12
CA TYR A 183 -23.05 -15.29 -25.89
C TYR A 183 -23.78 -15.60 -27.21
N PRO A 184 -23.25 -16.51 -28.04
CA PRO A 184 -23.82 -16.80 -29.36
C PRO A 184 -25.21 -17.47 -29.32
N GLN A 185 -25.63 -17.98 -28.16
CA GLN A 185 -26.96 -18.59 -27.97
C GLN A 185 -28.08 -17.54 -27.92
N ASP A 186 -27.78 -16.36 -27.38
CA ASP A 186 -28.75 -15.28 -27.17
C ASP A 186 -28.81 -14.31 -28.36
N ALA A 187 -28.00 -14.55 -29.39
CA ALA A 187 -27.88 -13.67 -30.55
C ALA A 187 -29.19 -13.59 -31.35
N TYR A 188 -29.72 -12.38 -31.48
CA TYR A 188 -30.95 -12.11 -32.22
C TYR A 188 -30.74 -12.22 -33.74
N LYS A 189 -31.52 -13.10 -34.40
CA LYS A 189 -31.41 -13.39 -35.85
C LYS A 189 -32.58 -12.85 -36.68
N GLY A 190 -33.51 -12.13 -36.06
CA GLY A 190 -34.69 -11.57 -36.73
C GLY A 190 -34.41 -10.31 -37.55
N GLU A 191 -35.48 -9.67 -38.02
CA GLU A 191 -35.41 -8.36 -38.69
C GLU A 191 -35.21 -7.23 -37.68
N ASP A 192 -34.58 -6.13 -38.11
CA ASP A 192 -34.33 -4.94 -37.29
C ASP A 192 -35.68 -4.31 -36.89
N SER A 193 -35.90 -4.16 -35.58
CA SER A 193 -37.06 -3.48 -34.97
C SER A 193 -36.57 -2.28 -34.16
N THR A 194 -37.50 -1.45 -33.66
CA THR A 194 -37.20 -0.33 -32.76
C THR A 194 -36.60 -0.79 -31.43
N GLU A 195 -36.91 -2.02 -31.00
CA GLU A 195 -36.43 -2.59 -29.73
C GLU A 195 -35.24 -3.55 -29.90
N ASN A 196 -35.21 -4.31 -31.00
CA ASN A 196 -34.20 -5.33 -31.26
C ASN A 196 -33.44 -5.02 -32.55
N LEU A 197 -32.13 -4.78 -32.41
CA LEU A 197 -31.22 -4.54 -33.53
C LEU A 197 -30.32 -5.76 -33.73
N ARG A 198 -30.17 -6.20 -34.98
CA ARG A 198 -29.23 -7.27 -35.29
C ARG A 198 -27.78 -6.78 -35.19
N GLY A 199 -26.94 -7.55 -34.50
CA GLY A 199 -25.51 -7.28 -34.42
C GLY A 199 -24.83 -7.19 -35.79
N ALA A 200 -23.73 -6.43 -35.85
CA ALA A 200 -22.87 -6.43 -37.02
C ALA A 200 -22.29 -7.84 -37.29
N GLN A 201 -21.98 -8.15 -38.55
CA GLN A 201 -21.48 -9.47 -38.93
C GLN A 201 -20.21 -9.85 -38.15
N VAL A 202 -20.27 -10.99 -37.48
CA VAL A 202 -19.12 -11.59 -36.77
C VAL A 202 -18.18 -12.22 -37.78
N VAL A 203 -16.88 -11.99 -37.60
CA VAL A 203 -15.82 -12.54 -38.47
C VAL A 203 -15.20 -13.77 -37.79
N ASP A 204 -14.89 -14.82 -38.57
CA ASP A 204 -14.29 -16.06 -38.03
C ASP A 204 -13.00 -15.82 -37.21
N ALA A 205 -12.23 -14.79 -37.57
CA ALA A 205 -11.04 -14.38 -36.83
C ALA A 205 -11.36 -13.93 -35.39
N GLU A 206 -12.49 -13.25 -35.18
CA GLU A 206 -12.93 -12.77 -33.87
C GLU A 206 -13.43 -13.94 -33.00
N LEU A 207 -14.17 -14.89 -33.59
CA LEU A 207 -14.59 -16.11 -32.90
C LEU A 207 -13.39 -16.96 -32.45
N LYS A 208 -12.37 -17.06 -33.31
CA LYS A 208 -11.13 -17.76 -32.97
C LYS A 208 -10.34 -17.04 -31.86
N ALA A 209 -10.31 -15.71 -31.90
CA ALA A 209 -9.66 -14.90 -30.86
C ALA A 209 -10.37 -15.01 -29.51
N TRP A 210 -11.71 -15.06 -29.51
CA TRP A 210 -12.50 -15.23 -28.28
C TRP A 210 -12.37 -16.63 -27.67
N SER A 211 -12.40 -17.68 -28.50
CA SER A 211 -12.23 -19.07 -28.03
C SER A 211 -10.81 -19.38 -27.54
N HIS A 212 -9.78 -18.72 -28.09
CA HIS A 212 -8.38 -18.93 -27.73
C HIS A 212 -7.69 -17.58 -27.48
N PRO A 213 -8.00 -16.92 -26.36
CA PRO A 213 -7.49 -15.59 -26.08
C PRO A 213 -5.97 -15.63 -25.88
N LYS A 214 -5.28 -14.69 -26.53
CA LYS A 214 -3.84 -14.47 -26.40
C LYS A 214 -3.61 -13.07 -25.84
N HIS A 215 -2.72 -12.93 -24.86
CA HIS A 215 -2.42 -11.62 -24.30
C HIS A 215 -1.72 -10.74 -25.35
N PRO A 216 -2.15 -9.48 -25.53
CA PRO A 216 -1.72 -8.63 -26.65
C PRO A 216 -0.21 -8.34 -26.67
N SER A 217 0.43 -8.23 -25.50
CA SER A 217 1.85 -7.90 -25.38
C SER A 217 2.76 -9.11 -25.09
N ASN A 218 2.20 -10.22 -24.61
CA ASN A 218 2.99 -11.38 -24.17
C ASN A 218 2.23 -12.67 -24.50
N PRO A 219 2.51 -13.29 -25.66
CA PRO A 219 1.74 -14.43 -26.14
C PRO A 219 1.92 -15.71 -25.31
N ASP A 220 2.90 -15.76 -24.39
CA ASP A 220 3.16 -16.92 -23.53
C ASP A 220 2.21 -17.00 -22.33
N LEU A 221 1.49 -15.92 -22.03
CA LEU A 221 0.49 -15.89 -20.97
C LEU A 221 -0.75 -16.68 -21.37
N LYS A 222 -1.28 -17.46 -20.44
CA LYS A 222 -2.49 -18.27 -20.60
C LYS A 222 -3.64 -17.67 -19.80
N LEU A 223 -4.84 -17.70 -20.36
CA LEU A 223 -6.05 -17.36 -19.63
C LEU A 223 -6.29 -18.42 -18.54
N LEU A 224 -6.39 -17.97 -17.28
CA LEU A 224 -6.66 -18.84 -16.13
C LEU A 224 -8.15 -18.86 -15.79
N ASP A 225 -8.77 -17.68 -15.71
CA ASP A 225 -10.20 -17.55 -15.43
C ASP A 225 -10.80 -16.34 -16.16
N SER A 226 -12.11 -16.37 -16.37
CA SER A 226 -12.91 -15.31 -16.98
C SER A 226 -14.17 -15.05 -16.15
N TYR A 227 -14.41 -13.79 -15.80
CA TYR A 227 -15.58 -13.35 -15.06
C TYR A 227 -16.48 -12.49 -15.96
N PRO A 228 -17.74 -12.88 -16.21
CA PRO A 228 -18.69 -12.01 -16.89
C PRO A 228 -19.02 -10.80 -16.01
N ILE A 229 -19.09 -9.61 -16.60
CA ILE A 229 -19.45 -8.39 -15.88
C ILE A 229 -20.98 -8.32 -15.77
N LEU A 230 -21.51 -8.31 -14.54
CA LEU A 230 -22.95 -8.36 -14.26
C LEU A 230 -23.36 -7.20 -13.33
N PRO A 231 -24.55 -6.60 -13.49
CA PRO A 231 -25.09 -5.69 -12.49
C PRO A 231 -25.61 -6.46 -11.28
N ASP A 232 -25.52 -5.86 -10.09
CA ASP A 232 -26.17 -6.36 -8.88
C ASP A 232 -27.30 -5.40 -8.45
N PRO A 233 -28.55 -5.60 -8.88
CA PRO A 233 -29.63 -4.65 -8.62
C PRO A 233 -30.02 -4.56 -7.14
N ASP A 234 -29.88 -5.65 -6.37
CA ASP A 234 -30.32 -5.68 -4.97
C ASP A 234 -29.34 -4.99 -4.02
N ALA A 235 -28.07 -4.86 -4.44
CA ALA A 235 -27.02 -4.22 -3.66
C ALA A 235 -26.83 -2.74 -4.04
N ILE A 236 -27.66 -2.17 -4.92
CA ILE A 236 -27.66 -0.73 -5.16
C ILE A 236 -28.43 -0.06 -4.01
N PRO A 237 -27.80 0.84 -3.22
CA PRO A 237 -28.48 1.51 -2.12
C PRO A 237 -29.63 2.38 -2.63
N SER A 238 -30.55 2.80 -1.76
CA SER A 238 -31.68 3.67 -2.13
C SER A 238 -31.26 4.98 -2.82
N VAL A 239 -30.06 5.49 -2.49
CA VAL A 239 -29.46 6.66 -3.13
C VAL A 239 -28.89 6.38 -4.53
N GLY A 240 -28.76 5.12 -4.92
CA GLY A 240 -28.36 4.69 -6.27
C GLY A 240 -26.86 4.56 -6.51
N PHE A 241 -26.01 4.89 -5.53
CA PHE A 241 -24.55 4.91 -5.72
C PHE A 241 -23.74 4.75 -4.43
N TYR A 242 -22.47 4.42 -4.61
CA TYR A 242 -21.46 4.38 -3.57
C TYR A 242 -20.54 5.60 -3.63
N MET A 243 -19.88 5.87 -2.50
CA MET A 243 -18.89 6.94 -2.36
C MET A 243 -17.62 6.38 -1.75
N VAL A 244 -16.46 6.91 -2.14
CA VAL A 244 -15.17 6.56 -1.54
C VAL A 244 -14.71 7.70 -0.63
N MET A 245 -14.68 7.43 0.67
CA MET A 245 -14.16 8.35 1.67
C MET A 245 -12.71 7.99 2.00
N LYS A 246 -11.76 8.90 1.76
CA LYS A 246 -10.33 8.68 1.99
C LYS A 246 -9.81 9.57 3.10
N TYR A 247 -9.39 8.96 4.20
CA TYR A 247 -8.81 9.67 5.34
C TYR A 247 -7.35 10.03 5.10
N GLN A 248 -6.95 11.26 5.45
CA GLN A 248 -5.55 11.69 5.42
C GLN A 248 -4.70 11.05 6.52
N SER A 249 -5.29 10.76 7.68
CA SER A 249 -4.67 10.10 8.82
C SER A 249 -5.51 8.92 9.29
N ASN A 250 -4.92 7.98 10.05
CA ASN A 250 -5.65 6.83 10.58
C ASN A 250 -6.91 7.29 11.36
N PRO A 251 -8.11 6.84 10.97
CA PRO A 251 -9.36 7.24 11.62
C PRO A 251 -9.64 6.52 12.94
N SER A 252 -8.90 5.44 13.25
CA SER A 252 -9.00 4.73 14.54
C SER A 252 -7.94 5.19 15.54
N ASP A 253 -8.23 4.99 16.83
CA ASP A 253 -7.26 5.10 17.92
C ASP A 253 -6.30 3.90 17.97
N ILE A 254 -6.69 2.76 17.41
CA ILE A 254 -5.84 1.57 17.28
C ILE A 254 -4.87 1.78 16.12
N ARG A 255 -3.57 1.73 16.41
CA ARG A 255 -2.49 1.96 15.43
C ARG A 255 -1.70 0.70 15.08
N ASP A 256 -1.67 -0.27 15.99
CA ASP A 256 -0.78 -1.44 15.86
C ASP A 256 -1.36 -2.53 14.96
N LYS A 257 -2.69 -2.57 14.82
CA LYS A 257 -3.43 -3.54 13.99
C LYS A 257 -4.59 -2.86 13.26
N TYR A 258 -5.12 -3.55 12.25
CA TYR A 258 -6.36 -3.12 11.60
C TYR A 258 -7.52 -3.18 12.61
N ASP A 259 -8.29 -2.09 12.69
CA ASP A 259 -9.47 -1.99 13.54
C ASP A 259 -10.70 -2.41 12.74
N GLU A 260 -11.27 -3.57 13.07
CA GLU A 260 -12.42 -4.15 12.37
C GLU A 260 -13.67 -3.25 12.45
N ARG A 261 -13.74 -2.38 13.46
CA ARG A 261 -14.84 -1.40 13.63
C ARG A 261 -14.94 -0.41 12.47
N LEU A 262 -13.84 -0.23 11.72
CA LEU A 262 -13.82 0.65 10.54
C LEU A 262 -14.74 0.14 9.42
N ASP A 263 -15.00 -1.17 9.33
CA ASP A 263 -15.83 -1.76 8.28
C ASP A 263 -17.31 -1.36 8.38
N THR A 264 -17.77 -1.05 9.59
CA THR A 264 -19.17 -0.71 9.89
C THR A 264 -19.30 0.70 10.45
N ALA A 265 -18.34 1.58 10.17
CA ALA A 265 -18.30 2.94 10.69
C ALA A 265 -19.38 3.81 10.06
N LEU A 266 -19.88 4.79 10.82
CA LEU A 266 -20.92 5.71 10.36
C LEU A 266 -20.37 7.13 10.22
N MET A 267 -20.80 7.78 9.14
CA MET A 267 -20.46 9.15 8.80
C MET A 267 -21.74 9.95 8.71
N ARG A 268 -21.91 10.92 9.61
CA ARG A 268 -23.06 11.83 9.59
C ARG A 268 -22.63 13.18 9.02
N PRO A 269 -23.21 13.66 7.91
CA PRO A 269 -22.93 14.99 7.42
C PRO A 269 -23.42 16.04 8.43
N VAL A 270 -22.59 17.03 8.69
CA VAL A 270 -22.85 18.20 9.53
C VAL A 270 -22.87 19.41 8.61
N ALA A 271 -23.89 20.25 8.75
CA ALA A 271 -23.98 21.49 7.99
C ALA A 271 -22.94 22.47 8.52
N ASP A 272 -22.06 22.96 7.64
CA ASP A 272 -21.15 24.07 7.95
C ASP A 272 -21.63 25.29 7.14
N GLU A 273 -22.10 26.32 7.85
CA GLU A 273 -22.63 27.54 7.22
C GLU A 273 -21.60 28.22 6.32
N ARG A 274 -20.31 28.18 6.69
CA ARG A 274 -19.24 28.78 5.90
C ARG A 274 -19.00 28.03 4.60
N ALA A 275 -19.03 26.70 4.65
CA ALA A 275 -18.91 25.87 3.46
C ALA A 275 -20.12 26.07 2.51
N GLU A 276 -21.32 26.31 3.07
CA GLU A 276 -22.51 26.60 2.28
C GLU A 276 -22.42 27.97 1.59
N GLU A 277 -21.89 29.01 2.26
CA GLU A 277 -21.63 30.32 1.65
C GLU A 277 -20.65 30.21 0.47
N GLU A 278 -19.52 29.52 0.66
CA GLU A 278 -18.53 29.29 -0.40
C GLU A 278 -19.11 28.47 -1.57
N TYR A 279 -19.99 27.51 -1.28
CA TYR A 279 -20.71 26.75 -2.30
C TYR A 279 -21.65 27.64 -3.11
N GLN A 280 -22.40 28.53 -2.46
CA GLN A 280 -23.30 29.46 -3.15
C GLN A 280 -22.56 30.43 -4.05
N GLU A 281 -21.37 30.91 -3.65
CA GLU A 281 -20.52 31.75 -4.50
C GLU A 281 -20.04 30.98 -5.75
N LYS A 282 -19.51 29.77 -5.57
CA LYS A 282 -19.09 28.90 -6.69
C LYS A 282 -20.24 28.58 -7.64
N LEU A 283 -21.46 28.41 -7.11
CA LEU A 283 -22.65 28.10 -7.90
C LEU A 283 -23.10 29.30 -8.74
N LYS A 284 -23.01 30.53 -8.21
CA LYS A 284 -23.25 31.76 -8.99
C LYS A 284 -22.22 31.90 -10.12
N ASP A 285 -20.94 31.73 -9.81
CA ASP A 285 -19.86 31.77 -10.81
C ASP A 285 -20.04 30.73 -11.93
N TRP A 286 -20.54 29.54 -11.59
CA TRP A 286 -20.84 28.49 -12.56
C TRP A 286 -22.02 28.88 -13.47
N GLN A 287 -23.11 29.39 -12.89
CA GLN A 287 -24.27 29.87 -13.64
C GLN A 287 -23.90 31.01 -14.61
N GLU A 288 -23.07 31.95 -14.19
CA GLU A 288 -22.56 33.04 -15.03
C GLU A 288 -21.65 32.54 -16.17
N SER A 289 -20.99 31.40 -15.99
CA SER A 289 -20.06 30.83 -16.96
C SER A 289 -20.71 30.07 -18.14
N ASN A 290 -22.04 30.03 -18.24
CA ASN A 290 -22.78 29.28 -19.25
C ASN A 290 -22.27 27.83 -19.43
N SER A 291 -22.04 27.12 -18.32
CA SER A 291 -21.59 25.73 -18.30
C SER A 291 -20.20 25.45 -18.89
N SER A 292 -19.34 26.46 -19.04
CA SER A 292 -17.94 26.27 -19.45
C SER A 292 -17.07 25.63 -18.36
N LYS A 293 -17.41 25.88 -17.09
CA LYS A 293 -16.75 25.29 -15.91
C LYS A 293 -17.53 24.06 -15.42
N PRO A 294 -16.87 23.09 -14.75
CA PRO A 294 -17.58 21.99 -14.10
C PRO A 294 -18.52 22.50 -13.00
N GLU A 295 -19.64 21.80 -12.81
CA GLU A 295 -20.60 22.12 -11.75
C GLU A 295 -19.94 21.94 -10.37
N PRO A 296 -20.09 22.92 -9.46
CA PRO A 296 -19.54 22.80 -8.13
C PRO A 296 -20.27 21.73 -7.33
N ILE A 297 -19.52 20.95 -6.56
CA ILE A 297 -20.07 19.92 -5.68
C ILE A 297 -20.15 20.48 -4.26
N ARG A 298 -21.27 20.23 -3.57
CA ARG A 298 -21.44 20.64 -2.18
C ARG A 298 -20.53 19.82 -1.26
N GLU A 299 -19.80 20.54 -0.41
CA GLU A 299 -18.89 19.98 0.58
C GLU A 299 -19.57 19.97 1.95
N TYR A 300 -19.29 18.93 2.75
CA TYR A 300 -19.83 18.78 4.09
C TYR A 300 -18.71 18.44 5.07
N ASP A 301 -18.93 18.79 6.33
CA ASP A 301 -18.21 18.18 7.42
C ASP A 301 -18.88 16.88 7.84
N TYR A 302 -18.11 15.96 8.41
CA TYR A 302 -18.61 14.65 8.80
C TYR A 302 -18.25 14.33 10.23
N ASP A 303 -19.26 14.13 11.06
CA ASP A 303 -19.06 13.49 12.36
C ASP A 303 -18.89 11.98 12.16
N TYR A 304 -17.79 11.46 12.71
CA TYR A 304 -17.39 10.07 12.57
C TYR A 304 -17.69 9.27 13.82
N TYR A 305 -18.38 8.14 13.64
CA TYR A 305 -18.80 7.25 14.71
C TYR A 305 -18.30 5.82 14.46
N LEU A 306 -17.85 5.19 15.55
CA LEU A 306 -17.45 3.78 15.56
C LEU A 306 -18.31 2.99 16.55
N PRO A 307 -18.59 1.70 16.28
CA PRO A 307 -19.19 0.81 17.27
C PRO A 307 -18.41 0.86 18.60
N ALA A 308 -19.13 0.89 19.71
CA ALA A 308 -18.50 0.90 21.03
C ALA A 308 -17.70 -0.41 21.28
N ASP A 309 -18.25 -1.54 20.82
CA ASP A 309 -17.66 -2.87 20.98
C ASP A 309 -17.20 -3.46 19.64
N VAL A 310 -16.12 -4.25 19.67
CA VAL A 310 -15.60 -4.99 18.52
C VAL A 310 -16.48 -6.19 18.21
N GLU A 311 -17.06 -6.85 19.22
CA GLU A 311 -17.96 -7.99 19.00
C GLU A 311 -19.22 -7.58 18.23
N ALA A 312 -19.68 -6.34 18.42
CA ALA A 312 -20.81 -5.77 17.68
C ALA A 312 -20.55 -5.78 16.17
N VAL A 313 -19.29 -5.62 15.70
CA VAL A 313 -18.95 -5.60 14.27
C VAL A 313 -19.35 -6.89 13.57
N HIS A 314 -19.06 -8.04 14.19
CA HIS A 314 -19.42 -9.33 13.62
C HIS A 314 -20.95 -9.47 13.49
N ARG A 315 -21.69 -9.05 14.51
CA ARG A 315 -23.16 -9.11 14.51
C ARG A 315 -23.79 -8.11 13.54
N ILE A 316 -23.22 -6.90 13.41
CA ILE A 316 -23.63 -5.91 12.42
C ILE A 316 -23.43 -6.45 11.01
N LYS A 317 -22.25 -7.02 10.71
CA LYS A 317 -21.97 -7.64 9.40
C LYS A 317 -22.96 -8.76 9.11
N ARG A 318 -23.28 -9.58 10.12
CA ARG A 318 -24.28 -10.65 10.01
C ARG A 318 -25.69 -10.11 9.71
N ARG A 319 -26.10 -9.04 10.38
CA ARG A 319 -27.37 -8.32 10.13
C ARG A 319 -27.40 -7.59 8.79
N LEU A 320 -26.25 -7.31 8.16
CA LEU A 320 -26.17 -6.68 6.84
C LEU A 320 -25.95 -7.69 5.70
N ASP A 321 -25.57 -8.94 6.01
CA ASP A 321 -25.33 -9.97 5.01
C ASP A 321 -26.66 -10.49 4.45
N VAL A 322 -26.88 -10.24 3.15
CA VAL A 322 -28.07 -10.69 2.42
C VAL A 322 -28.12 -12.21 2.29
N ASN A 323 -26.97 -12.89 2.40
CA ASN A 323 -26.88 -14.34 2.27
C ASN A 323 -27.13 -15.08 3.60
N ASP A 324 -27.19 -14.37 4.74
CA ASP A 324 -27.42 -15.01 6.04
C ASP A 324 -28.93 -15.25 6.27
N PRO A 325 -29.36 -16.51 6.44
CA PRO A 325 -30.77 -16.83 6.71
C PRO A 325 -31.27 -16.32 8.07
N GLU A 326 -30.38 -16.08 9.03
CA GLU A 326 -30.70 -15.57 10.37
C GLU A 326 -30.44 -14.06 10.47
N LYS A 327 -30.27 -13.35 9.35
CA LYS A 327 -30.04 -11.91 9.32
C LYS A 327 -31.05 -11.15 10.18
N ASP A 328 -32.33 -11.48 10.08
CA ASP A 328 -33.42 -10.74 10.73
C ASP A 328 -33.63 -11.11 12.21
N ASP A 329 -32.73 -11.90 12.83
CA ASP A 329 -32.79 -12.17 14.26
C ASP A 329 -32.37 -10.96 15.12
N ASP A 330 -33.27 -10.50 15.99
CA ASP A 330 -33.05 -9.40 16.93
C ASP A 330 -32.04 -9.73 18.04
N THR A 331 -31.58 -10.99 18.15
CA THR A 331 -30.46 -11.35 19.05
C THR A 331 -29.11 -10.80 18.58
N HIS A 332 -29.00 -10.35 17.33
CA HIS A 332 -27.77 -9.75 16.80
C HIS A 332 -27.47 -8.38 17.41
N TYR A 333 -28.49 -7.64 17.87
CA TYR A 333 -28.27 -6.38 18.56
C TYR A 333 -27.58 -6.59 19.91
N THR A 334 -26.52 -5.83 20.16
CA THR A 334 -25.71 -5.95 21.39
C THR A 334 -26.28 -5.19 22.57
N ASP A 335 -27.04 -4.13 22.29
CA ASP A 335 -27.47 -3.16 23.28
C ASP A 335 -28.97 -2.89 23.20
N ASP A 336 -29.48 -2.21 24.23
CA ASP A 336 -30.80 -1.61 24.30
C ASP A 336 -30.66 -0.09 24.40
N ASN A 337 -31.55 0.64 23.73
CA ASN A 337 -31.59 2.11 23.74
C ASN A 337 -32.04 2.70 25.08
N GLY A 338 -32.39 1.86 26.07
CA GLY A 338 -32.86 2.26 27.39
C GLY A 338 -34.40 2.33 27.50
N GLU A 339 -35.09 2.18 26.37
CA GLU A 339 -36.55 2.19 26.25
C GLU A 339 -37.10 0.79 25.88
N GLY A 340 -36.25 -0.24 25.84
CA GLY A 340 -36.63 -1.61 25.49
C GLY A 340 -36.41 -1.97 24.03
N VAL A 341 -35.86 -1.06 23.21
CA VAL A 341 -35.60 -1.29 21.78
C VAL A 341 -34.14 -1.70 21.61
N ARG A 342 -33.93 -2.88 21.03
CA ARG A 342 -32.60 -3.40 20.76
C ARG A 342 -31.91 -2.61 19.63
N CYS A 343 -30.65 -2.24 19.82
CA CYS A 343 -29.89 -1.41 18.89
C CYS A 343 -28.39 -1.70 18.93
N PHE A 344 -27.63 -1.13 17.98
CA PHE A 344 -26.18 -1.04 18.03
C PHE A 344 -25.76 0.35 18.52
N LYS A 345 -24.88 0.41 19.52
CA LYS A 345 -24.35 1.67 20.05
C LYS A 345 -23.08 2.10 19.32
N TYR A 346 -23.12 3.33 18.83
CA TYR A 346 -22.04 3.98 18.12
C TYR A 346 -21.56 5.19 18.90
N LYS A 347 -20.25 5.27 19.13
CA LYS A 347 -19.61 6.37 19.84
C LYS A 347 -18.95 7.33 18.85
N ARG A 348 -19.16 8.63 19.06
CA ARG A 348 -18.49 9.68 18.29
C ARG A 348 -16.99 9.72 18.61
N ILE A 349 -16.17 9.75 17.56
CA ILE A 349 -14.71 9.81 17.67
C ILE A 349 -14.20 11.23 17.41
N ARG A 350 -14.55 11.81 16.25
CA ARG A 350 -14.14 13.17 15.85
C ARG A 350 -14.92 13.67 14.63
N THR A 351 -14.72 14.95 14.30
CA THR A 351 -15.24 15.56 13.07
C THR A 351 -14.15 15.64 12.01
N TYR A 352 -14.50 15.29 10.78
CA TYR A 352 -13.69 15.46 9.59
C TYR A 352 -14.21 16.62 8.76
N GLU A 353 -13.30 17.43 8.23
CA GLU A 353 -13.58 18.42 7.20
C GLU A 353 -13.24 17.83 5.82
N THR A 354 -13.98 18.26 4.80
CA THR A 354 -13.69 17.89 3.41
C THR A 354 -12.49 18.69 2.91
N SER A 355 -11.40 18.01 2.53
CA SER A 355 -10.20 18.66 1.98
C SER A 355 -10.23 18.75 0.45
N ALA A 356 -10.87 17.78 -0.22
CA ALA A 356 -11.05 17.76 -1.67
C ALA A 356 -12.16 16.77 -2.04
N GLN A 357 -12.93 17.10 -3.06
CA GLN A 357 -14.04 16.28 -3.54
C GLN A 357 -14.00 16.23 -5.07
N ASN A 358 -14.14 15.03 -5.63
CA ASN A 358 -14.21 14.82 -7.08
C ASN A 358 -15.27 13.77 -7.38
N GLY A 359 -16.10 14.01 -8.38
CA GLY A 359 -17.18 13.14 -8.79
C GLY A 359 -18.11 13.84 -9.77
N ASP A 360 -19.03 13.08 -10.33
CA ASP A 360 -20.09 13.60 -11.20
C ASP A 360 -21.41 12.93 -10.80
N ARG A 361 -22.31 13.72 -10.21
CA ARG A 361 -23.62 13.22 -9.76
C ARG A 361 -24.53 12.84 -10.93
N HIS A 362 -24.33 13.45 -12.10
CA HIS A 362 -25.15 13.19 -13.28
C HIS A 362 -24.67 11.98 -14.08
N ASN A 363 -23.44 11.52 -13.85
CA ASN A 363 -22.86 10.38 -14.56
C ASN A 363 -22.23 9.35 -13.62
N LEU A 364 -23.08 8.43 -13.16
CA LEU A 364 -22.80 7.38 -12.17
C LEU A 364 -21.61 6.45 -12.52
N TYR A 365 -21.30 6.27 -13.81
CA TYR A 365 -20.38 5.22 -14.30
C TYR A 365 -19.10 5.75 -14.94
N ASN A 366 -18.92 7.07 -15.05
CA ASN A 366 -17.85 7.65 -15.86
C ASN A 366 -16.50 7.74 -15.14
N SER A 367 -16.50 7.97 -13.83
CA SER A 367 -15.27 8.29 -13.09
C SER A 367 -14.62 7.07 -12.43
N SER A 368 -15.40 6.25 -11.73
CA SER A 368 -14.90 5.12 -10.93
C SER A 368 -15.98 4.05 -10.78
N LEU A 369 -15.55 2.80 -10.85
CA LEU A 369 -16.40 1.62 -10.74
C LEU A 369 -15.77 0.66 -9.74
N ALA A 370 -16.53 0.23 -8.73
CA ALA A 370 -16.13 -0.89 -7.89
C ALA A 370 -16.50 -2.20 -8.60
N LEU A 371 -15.61 -3.19 -8.56
CA LEU A 371 -15.86 -4.54 -9.07
C LEU A 371 -15.65 -5.54 -7.92
N ALA A 372 -16.67 -6.36 -7.64
CA ALA A 372 -16.55 -7.51 -6.75
C ALA A 372 -16.54 -8.79 -7.58
N LEU A 373 -15.50 -9.62 -7.39
CA LEU A 373 -15.37 -10.90 -8.07
C LEU A 373 -16.04 -11.99 -7.22
N HIS A 374 -17.01 -12.68 -7.80
CA HIS A 374 -17.70 -13.81 -7.20
C HIS A 374 -17.33 -15.08 -7.95
N ASP A 375 -16.80 -16.05 -7.21
CA ASP A 375 -16.53 -17.39 -7.71
C ASP A 375 -17.76 -18.30 -7.59
N ALA A 376 -17.93 -19.21 -8.54
CA ALA A 376 -18.89 -20.30 -8.39
C ALA A 376 -18.31 -21.36 -7.44
N GLY A 377 -18.61 -21.27 -6.14
CA GLY A 377 -18.38 -22.41 -5.24
C GLY A 377 -18.52 -22.20 -3.73
N ALA A 378 -19.36 -23.07 -3.14
CA ALA A 378 -19.27 -23.68 -1.80
C ALA A 378 -19.95 -23.04 -0.57
N GLY A 379 -21.01 -22.25 -0.74
CA GLY A 379 -21.96 -21.93 0.34
C GLY A 379 -23.37 -22.35 -0.05
N ALA A 380 -24.18 -22.86 0.89
CA ALA A 380 -25.57 -23.27 0.64
C ALA A 380 -26.52 -22.09 0.32
N HIS A 381 -26.04 -20.85 0.46
CA HIS A 381 -26.81 -19.62 0.24
C HIS A 381 -25.96 -18.60 -0.53
N VAL A 382 -25.66 -18.86 -1.80
CA VAL A 382 -24.99 -17.86 -2.67
C VAL A 382 -26.03 -17.26 -3.59
N ARG A 383 -26.43 -16.00 -3.35
CA ARG A 383 -27.40 -15.26 -4.19
C ARG A 383 -26.89 -15.04 -5.62
N LEU A 384 -25.60 -14.79 -5.77
CA LEU A 384 -24.99 -14.32 -7.01
C LEU A 384 -24.26 -15.44 -7.76
N ALA A 385 -24.52 -15.57 -9.07
CA ALA A 385 -23.77 -16.46 -9.95
C ALA A 385 -22.32 -15.98 -10.12
N LYS A 386 -21.43 -16.84 -10.66
CA LYS A 386 -20.04 -16.45 -10.97
C LYS A 386 -20.02 -15.24 -11.90
N GLY A 387 -19.34 -14.18 -11.46
CA GLY A 387 -19.30 -12.92 -12.19
C GLY A 387 -18.51 -11.84 -11.49
N ALA A 388 -18.15 -10.81 -12.24
CA ALA A 388 -17.64 -9.56 -11.74
C ALA A 388 -18.81 -8.58 -11.61
N TYR A 389 -19.28 -8.36 -10.39
CA TYR A 389 -20.40 -7.47 -10.13
C TYR A 389 -19.92 -6.03 -9.99
N PHE A 390 -20.56 -5.11 -10.70
CA PHE A 390 -20.14 -3.71 -10.70
C PHE A 390 -21.04 -2.81 -9.86
N TYR A 391 -20.41 -1.85 -9.18
CA TYR A 391 -21.07 -0.88 -8.31
C TYR A 391 -20.63 0.54 -8.66
N PRO A 392 -21.57 1.45 -8.97
CA PRO A 392 -21.22 2.82 -9.37
C PRO A 392 -20.63 3.59 -8.19
N ILE A 393 -19.46 4.19 -8.39
CA ILE A 393 -18.85 5.12 -7.45
C ILE A 393 -18.96 6.53 -8.04
N VAL A 394 -19.90 7.30 -7.51
CA VAL A 394 -20.18 8.66 -8.00
C VAL A 394 -19.09 9.64 -7.59
N GLN A 395 -18.56 9.47 -6.38
CA GLN A 395 -17.74 10.48 -5.74
C GLN A 395 -16.61 9.88 -4.91
N ARG A 396 -15.46 10.54 -4.94
CA ARG A 396 -14.34 10.33 -4.03
C ARG A 396 -14.10 11.61 -3.22
N THR A 397 -14.19 11.50 -1.90
CA THR A 397 -13.98 12.59 -0.96
C THR A 397 -12.73 12.33 -0.13
N TYR A 398 -11.87 13.34 0.00
CA TYR A 398 -10.69 13.31 0.85
C TYR A 398 -10.98 14.04 2.15
N LEU A 399 -10.77 13.37 3.27
CA LEU A 399 -11.15 13.83 4.60
C LEU A 399 -9.92 14.14 5.44
N ARG A 400 -9.95 15.27 6.14
CA ARG A 400 -8.94 15.70 7.11
C ARG A 400 -9.60 15.92 8.47
N SER A 401 -8.89 15.62 9.56
CA SER A 401 -9.40 15.94 10.90
C SER A 401 -9.57 17.45 11.05
N LYS A 402 -10.79 17.91 11.37
CA LYS A 402 -11.07 19.32 11.64
C LYS A 402 -10.26 19.76 12.86
N ARG A 403 -9.44 20.81 12.72
CA ARG A 403 -8.65 21.33 13.84
C ARG A 403 -9.53 22.27 14.65
N ASN A 404 -9.55 22.07 15.97
CA ASN A 404 -10.27 22.96 16.88
C ASN A 404 -9.50 24.28 17.02
N THR A 405 -9.70 25.22 16.10
CA THR A 405 -9.14 26.57 16.21
C THR A 405 -10.00 27.39 17.17
N GLN A 406 -9.63 27.41 18.45
CA GLN A 406 -10.24 28.27 19.48
C GLN A 406 -10.20 29.78 19.17
N ALA A 407 -9.55 30.21 18.07
CA ALA A 407 -9.34 31.60 17.74
C ALA A 407 -10.37 32.21 16.76
N SER A 408 -11.37 31.47 16.27
CA SER A 408 -12.20 31.93 15.15
C SER A 408 -13.71 31.70 15.26
N GLN A 409 -14.29 31.46 16.44
CA GLN A 409 -15.75 31.41 16.57
C GLN A 409 -16.28 31.98 17.90
N PRO A 410 -16.68 33.26 17.92
CA PRO A 410 -17.62 33.78 18.90
C PRO A 410 -19.03 34.01 18.32
N GLN A 411 -19.27 33.75 17.02
CA GLN A 411 -20.49 34.18 16.33
C GLN A 411 -21.43 33.07 15.86
N TYR A 412 -20.98 31.81 15.79
CA TYR A 412 -21.80 30.69 15.35
C TYR A 412 -22.08 29.77 16.53
N ALA A 413 -23.36 29.47 16.75
CA ALA A 413 -23.86 28.80 17.93
C ALA A 413 -23.19 27.43 18.15
N ALA A 414 -23.10 27.02 19.42
CA ALA A 414 -22.61 25.70 19.80
C ALA A 414 -23.45 24.62 19.11
N GLU A 415 -22.94 24.06 18.01
CA GLU A 415 -23.55 22.92 17.33
C GLU A 415 -23.81 21.81 18.35
N SER A 416 -25.03 21.28 18.37
CA SER A 416 -25.40 20.14 19.21
C SER A 416 -24.61 18.91 18.77
N LYS A 417 -23.51 18.64 19.47
CA LYS A 417 -22.67 17.45 19.24
C LYS A 417 -23.42 16.24 19.78
N ILE A 418 -23.64 15.25 18.91
CA ILE A 418 -24.24 13.97 19.30
C ILE A 418 -23.09 13.05 19.69
N ASP A 419 -22.97 12.70 20.96
CA ASP A 419 -21.85 11.86 21.40
C ASP A 419 -22.07 10.36 21.13
N GLU A 420 -23.34 9.92 21.09
CA GLU A 420 -23.72 8.53 20.89
C GLU A 420 -24.90 8.40 19.93
N LEU A 421 -24.85 7.40 19.05
CA LEU A 421 -25.93 7.02 18.15
C LEU A 421 -26.41 5.60 18.49
N ASN A 422 -27.72 5.46 18.71
CA ASN A 422 -28.40 4.17 18.83
C ASN A 422 -28.97 3.82 17.45
N VAL A 423 -28.43 2.78 16.82
CA VAL A 423 -28.75 2.45 15.42
C VAL A 423 -29.53 1.15 15.36
N VAL A 424 -30.68 1.20 14.70
CA VAL A 424 -31.51 0.05 14.36
C VAL A 424 -31.42 -0.16 12.85
N ILE A 425 -31.21 -1.40 12.42
CA ILE A 425 -31.10 -1.77 11.00
C ILE A 425 -32.45 -2.34 10.58
N GLY A 426 -33.23 -1.54 9.85
CA GLY A 426 -34.51 -1.92 9.27
C GLY A 426 -34.48 -1.97 7.74
N ASP A 427 -35.54 -2.53 7.17
CA ASP A 427 -35.75 -2.49 5.72
C ASP A 427 -36.23 -1.10 5.28
N ALA A 428 -35.58 -0.54 4.28
CA ALA A 428 -35.92 0.76 3.70
C ALA A 428 -37.37 0.86 3.17
N ARG A 429 -38.06 -0.28 2.99
CA ARG A 429 -39.44 -0.34 2.47
C ARG A 429 -40.51 0.00 3.51
N VAL A 430 -40.22 -0.06 4.81
CA VAL A 430 -41.27 0.01 5.85
C VAL A 430 -41.56 1.45 6.29
N GLU A 431 -40.60 2.36 6.23
CA GLU A 431 -40.77 3.73 6.77
C GLU A 431 -41.27 4.76 5.74
N ALA A 432 -41.12 4.52 4.44
CA ALA A 432 -41.58 5.46 3.40
C ALA A 432 -43.12 5.60 3.29
N VAL A 433 -43.90 4.82 4.06
CA VAL A 433 -45.37 4.90 4.12
C VAL A 433 -45.87 5.64 5.37
N ALA A 434 -44.97 5.97 6.32
CA ALA A 434 -45.36 6.61 7.59
C ALA A 434 -45.26 8.14 7.57
N GLU A 435 -44.67 8.74 6.53
CA GLU A 435 -44.58 10.19 6.35
C GLU A 435 -45.06 10.61 4.95
N GLU A 436 -46.38 10.52 4.72
CA GLU A 436 -47.12 11.36 3.77
C GLU A 436 -48.29 12.05 4.47
#